data_AF-A0A8J8PQJ7-F1
#
_entry.id   AF-A0A8J8PQJ7-F1
#
_cell.length_a   1.000
_cell.length_b   1.000
_cell.length_c   1.000
_cell.angle_alpha   90.00
_cell.angle_beta   90.00
_cell.angle_gamma   90.00
#
_symmetry.space_group_name_H-M   'P 1'
#
loop_
_entity.id
_entity.type
_entity.pdbx_description
1 polymer ?
#
loop_
_entity_poly.entity_id
_entity_poly.type
_entity_poly.pdbx_seq_one_letter_code
_entity_poly.pdbx_strand_id
1 'polypeptide(L)'
;MGESSKILTASDVLIEEADDLLSKGDITQASEKYYKAAEESIKLLVKILDIKEIMEKVEKDGYWDLGTLDEAVQKISEKVKKSEVFEYWMSAVAILTANLSVDELENEAKEVRKLVRIADEIVNSGMA
;
A
#
# COMPACT_ATOMS: atom_id res chain seq x y z
N MET A 1 -14.31 -16.09 23.59
CA MET A 1 -14.20 -15.27 22.36
C MET A 1 -12.74 -15.27 22.00
N GLY A 2 -12.32 -16.14 21.07
CA GLY A 2 -10.95 -16.11 20.59
C GLY A 2 -10.79 -14.87 19.74
N GLU A 3 -9.87 -13.98 20.11
CA GLU A 3 -9.33 -13.01 19.17
C GLU A 3 -8.82 -13.82 17.98
N SER A 4 -9.48 -13.70 16.83
CA SER A 4 -8.90 -14.19 15.58
C SER A 4 -7.57 -13.45 15.44
N SER A 5 -6.43 -14.14 15.56
CA SER A 5 -5.12 -13.51 15.40
C SER A 5 -5.08 -12.79 14.06
N LYS A 6 -5.12 -11.45 14.09
CA LYS A 6 -4.96 -10.62 12.90
C LYS A 6 -3.54 -10.82 12.40
N ILE A 7 -3.38 -11.21 11.14
CA ILE A 7 -2.06 -11.30 10.52
C ILE A 7 -1.54 -9.87 10.39
N LEU A 8 -0.43 -9.58 11.06
CA LEU A 8 0.33 -8.35 10.85
C LEU A 8 1.15 -8.48 9.57
N THR A 9 1.05 -7.49 8.70
CA THR A 9 1.76 -7.43 7.44
C THR A 9 2.99 -6.52 7.56
N ALA A 10 3.90 -6.60 6.57
CA ALA A 10 5.01 -5.64 6.49
C ALA A 10 4.50 -4.18 6.38
N SER A 11 3.36 -3.97 5.73
CA SER A 11 2.72 -2.66 5.61
C SER A 11 2.33 -2.08 6.97
N ASP A 12 1.83 -2.89 7.90
CA ASP A 12 1.48 -2.42 9.25
C ASP A 12 2.70 -1.84 9.98
N VAL A 13 3.83 -2.56 9.95
CA VAL A 13 5.08 -2.13 10.58
C VAL A 13 5.60 -0.84 9.94
N LEU A 14 5.50 -0.73 8.60
CA LEU A 14 5.93 0.47 7.88
C LEU A 14 5.07 1.70 8.21
N ILE A 15 3.77 1.53 8.47
CA ILE A 15 2.90 2.60 8.95
C ILE A 15 3.35 3.06 10.35
N GLU A 16 3.61 2.12 11.27
CA GLU A 16 4.08 2.48 12.62
C GLU A 16 5.42 3.22 12.56
N GLU A 17 6.37 2.76 11.74
CA GLU A 17 7.64 3.46 11.52
C GLU A 17 7.44 4.86 10.93
N ALA A 18 6.54 5.02 9.96
CA ALA A 18 6.23 6.30 9.34
C ALA A 18 5.65 7.30 10.35
N ASP A 19 4.76 6.84 11.21
CA ASP A 19 4.14 7.63 12.28
C ASP A 19 5.19 8.13 13.27
N ASP A 20 6.08 7.22 13.66
CA ASP A 20 7.18 7.51 14.56
C ASP A 20 8.12 8.58 13.99
N LEU A 21 8.44 8.51 12.70
CA LEU A 21 9.27 9.48 12.00
C LEU A 21 8.56 10.83 11.88
N LEU A 22 7.29 10.83 11.50
CA LEU A 22 6.49 12.04 11.36
C LEU A 22 6.36 12.78 12.70
N SER A 23 6.13 12.05 13.79
CA SER A 23 6.05 12.62 15.14
C SER A 23 7.35 13.32 15.59
N LYS A 24 8.49 12.91 15.03
CA LYS A 24 9.82 13.49 15.26
C LYS A 24 10.14 14.64 14.31
N GLY A 25 9.22 14.96 13.39
CA GLY A 25 9.40 16.00 12.36
C GLY A 25 10.23 15.56 11.17
N ASP A 26 10.51 14.26 11.02
CA ASP A 26 11.24 13.72 9.87
C ASP A 26 10.28 13.41 8.72
N ILE A 27 9.82 14.48 8.07
CA ILE A 27 8.81 14.44 7.00
C ILE A 27 9.29 13.58 5.83
N THR A 28 10.55 13.75 5.41
CA THR A 28 11.09 13.03 4.26
C THR A 28 11.12 11.52 4.49
N GLN A 29 11.66 11.06 5.62
CA GLN A 29 11.68 9.63 5.89
C GLN A 29 10.27 9.07 6.17
N ALA A 30 9.39 9.85 6.81
CA ALA A 30 7.99 9.44 6.98
C ALA A 30 7.28 9.22 5.63
N SER A 31 7.45 10.14 4.68
CA SER A 31 6.90 10.01 3.32
C SER A 31 7.37 8.73 2.63
N GLU A 32 8.67 8.43 2.69
CA GLU A 32 9.22 7.20 2.11
C GLU A 32 8.59 5.94 2.73
N LYS A 33 8.36 5.93 4.04
CA LYS A 33 7.75 4.81 4.75
C LYS A 33 6.26 4.64 4.44
N TYR A 34 5.49 5.72 4.37
CA TYR A 34 4.10 5.66 3.94
C TYR A 34 3.97 5.13 2.51
N TYR A 35 4.78 5.63 1.57
CA TYR A 35 4.79 5.09 0.21
C TYR A 35 5.16 3.60 0.21
N LYS A 36 6.18 3.20 0.99
CA LYS A 36 6.58 1.79 1.06
C LYS A 36 5.50 0.90 1.64
N ALA A 37 4.73 1.38 2.61
CA ALA A 37 3.60 0.65 3.17
C ALA A 37 2.55 0.35 2.08
N ALA A 38 2.21 1.35 1.25
CA ALA A 38 1.33 1.19 0.09
C ALA A 38 1.91 0.22 -0.94
N GLU A 39 3.18 0.39 -1.32
CA GLU A 39 3.88 -0.48 -2.27
C GLU A 39 3.82 -1.96 -1.85
N GLU A 40 4.15 -2.27 -0.60
CA GLU A 40 4.12 -3.65 -0.09
C GLU A 40 2.70 -4.20 0.01
N SER A 41 1.70 -3.35 0.27
CA SER A 41 0.28 -3.76 0.23
C SER A 41 -0.15 -4.16 -1.19
N ILE A 42 0.23 -3.40 -2.22
CA ILE A 42 -0.07 -3.73 -3.62
C ILE A 42 0.62 -5.04 -4.02
N LYS A 43 1.90 -5.21 -3.70
CA LYS A 43 2.64 -6.45 -4.00
C LYS A 43 2.04 -7.67 -3.31
N LEU A 44 1.62 -7.52 -2.05
CA LEU A 44 0.95 -8.58 -1.31
C LEU A 44 -0.37 -8.96 -1.98
N LEU A 45 -1.18 -7.96 -2.35
CA LEU A 45 -2.45 -8.18 -3.04
C LEU A 45 -2.28 -8.86 -4.40
N VAL A 46 -1.26 -8.51 -5.19
CA VAL A 46 -0.95 -9.22 -6.45
C VAL A 46 -0.75 -10.71 -6.21
N LYS A 47 -0.01 -11.07 -5.15
CA LYS A 47 0.26 -12.48 -4.81
C LYS A 47 -0.98 -13.20 -4.30
N ILE A 48 -1.69 -12.60 -3.33
CA ILE A 48 -2.89 -13.20 -2.72
C ILE A 48 -4.01 -13.38 -3.75
N LEU A 49 -4.16 -12.41 -4.65
CA LEU A 49 -5.18 -12.48 -5.70
C LEU A 49 -4.69 -13.22 -6.94
N ASP A 50 -3.51 -13.84 -6.95
CA ASP A 50 -2.95 -14.58 -8.10
C ASP A 50 -3.05 -13.80 -9.43
N ILE A 51 -2.58 -12.55 -9.44
CA ILE A 51 -2.58 -11.71 -10.65
C ILE A 51 -1.35 -12.04 -11.50
N LYS A 52 -1.43 -13.15 -12.25
CA LYS A 52 -0.30 -13.75 -12.98
C LYS A 52 0.37 -12.82 -13.98
N GLU A 53 -0.41 -12.03 -14.72
CA GLU A 53 0.10 -11.06 -15.69
C GLU A 53 1.14 -10.10 -15.07
N ILE A 54 0.86 -9.60 -13.86
CA ILE A 54 1.79 -8.72 -13.13
C ILE A 54 2.98 -9.50 -12.59
N MET A 55 2.76 -10.70 -12.04
CA MET A 55 3.85 -11.54 -11.51
C MET A 55 4.85 -11.92 -12.62
N GLU A 56 4.37 -12.34 -13.78
CA GLU A 56 5.20 -12.68 -14.96
C GLU A 56 5.98 -11.46 -15.46
N LYS A 57 5.34 -10.29 -15.50
CA LYS A 57 6.00 -9.03 -15.89
C LYS A 57 7.15 -8.68 -14.94
N VAL A 58 6.90 -8.71 -13.64
CA VAL A 58 7.92 -8.43 -12.62
C VAL A 58 9.04 -9.47 -12.63
N GLU A 59 8.73 -10.76 -12.83
CA GLU A 59 9.75 -11.82 -12.93
C GLU A 59 10.67 -11.59 -14.13
N LYS A 60 10.11 -11.18 -15.27
CA LYS A 60 10.86 -10.87 -16.47
C LYS A 60 11.74 -9.62 -16.32
N ASP A 61 11.19 -8.56 -15.74
CA ASP A 61 11.87 -7.26 -15.65
C ASP A 61 12.84 -7.20 -14.45
N GLY A 62 12.61 -8.03 -13.44
CA GLY A 62 13.48 -8.19 -12.26
C GLY A 62 13.25 -7.15 -11.16
N TYR A 63 12.29 -6.24 -11.32
CA TYR A 63 11.95 -5.20 -10.35
C TYR A 63 10.47 -4.77 -10.48
N TRP A 64 10.00 -4.02 -9.48
CA TRP A 64 8.72 -3.30 -9.54
C TRP A 64 9.01 -1.82 -9.80
N ASP A 65 8.56 -1.27 -10.91
CA ASP A 65 8.47 0.19 -11.09
C ASP A 65 7.07 0.71 -10.82
N LEU A 66 6.97 2.04 -10.77
CA LEU A 66 5.72 2.76 -10.55
C LEU A 66 4.68 2.39 -11.62
N GLY A 67 5.07 2.25 -12.89
CA GLY A 67 4.13 1.88 -13.95
C GLY A 67 3.56 0.46 -13.79
N THR A 68 4.36 -0.49 -13.32
CA THR A 68 3.92 -1.85 -13.01
C THR A 68 3.02 -1.88 -11.77
N LEU A 69 3.30 -1.04 -10.76
CA LEU A 69 2.45 -0.87 -9.59
C LEU A 69 1.10 -0.23 -9.95
N ASP A 70 1.09 0.81 -10.79
CA ASP A 70 -0.14 1.44 -11.31
C ASP A 70 -1.02 0.43 -12.05
N GLU A 71 -0.41 -0.40 -12.90
CA GLU A 71 -1.11 -1.47 -13.61
C GLU A 71 -1.67 -2.52 -12.63
N ALA A 72 -0.89 -2.91 -11.62
CA ALA A 72 -1.33 -3.82 -10.59
C ALA A 72 -2.54 -3.28 -9.81
N VAL A 73 -2.51 -2.00 -9.45
CA VAL A 73 -3.60 -1.31 -8.74
C VAL A 73 -4.90 -1.36 -9.55
N GLN A 74 -4.84 -1.13 -10.87
CA GLN A 74 -6.01 -1.24 -11.75
C GLN A 74 -6.59 -2.66 -11.72
N LYS A 75 -5.75 -3.68 -11.89
CA LYS A 75 -6.18 -5.09 -11.89
C LYS A 75 -6.75 -5.52 -10.53
N ILE A 76 -6.13 -5.07 -9.42
CA ILE A 76 -6.61 -5.32 -8.06
C ILE A 76 -8.00 -4.70 -7.89
N SER A 77 -8.14 -3.41 -8.20
CA SER A 77 -9.39 -2.65 -8.08
C SER A 77 -10.55 -3.34 -8.80
N GLU A 78 -10.32 -3.79 -10.04
CA GLU A 78 -11.30 -4.56 -10.82
C GLU A 78 -11.65 -5.90 -10.15
N LYS A 79 -10.64 -6.65 -9.70
CA LYS A 79 -10.81 -7.99 -9.13
C LYS A 79 -11.54 -7.98 -7.79
N VAL A 80 -11.27 -6.99 -6.94
CA VAL A 80 -11.91 -6.83 -5.63
C VAL A 80 -13.16 -5.96 -5.67
N LYS A 81 -13.45 -5.35 -6.83
CA LYS A 81 -14.58 -4.43 -7.07
C LYS A 81 -14.61 -3.24 -6.10
N LYS A 82 -13.44 -2.65 -5.84
CA LYS A 82 -13.28 -1.45 -5.00
C LYS A 82 -12.45 -0.41 -5.73
N SER A 83 -13.11 0.58 -6.34
CA SER A 83 -12.42 1.67 -7.07
C SER A 83 -11.52 2.51 -6.16
N GLU A 84 -11.85 2.55 -4.87
CA GLU A 84 -11.11 3.28 -3.84
C GLU A 84 -9.66 2.81 -3.70
N VAL A 85 -9.33 1.57 -4.12
CA VAL A 85 -7.94 1.08 -4.15
C VAL A 85 -7.07 1.98 -5.03
N PHE A 86 -7.60 2.42 -6.17
CA PHE A 86 -6.90 3.33 -7.06
C PHE A 86 -6.77 4.72 -6.45
N GLU A 87 -7.83 5.24 -5.84
CA GLU A 87 -7.82 6.55 -5.19
C GLU A 87 -6.79 6.63 -4.07
N TYR A 88 -6.74 5.62 -3.19
CA TYR A 88 -5.77 5.57 -2.08
C TYR A 88 -4.34 5.34 -2.56
N TRP A 89 -4.16 4.63 -3.68
CA TRP A 89 -2.85 4.51 -4.30
C TRP A 89 -2.35 5.86 -4.83
N MET A 90 -3.22 6.68 -5.43
CA MET A 90 -2.84 8.02 -5.91
C MET A 90 -2.32 8.92 -4.78
N SER A 91 -2.86 8.78 -3.57
CA SER A 91 -2.31 9.44 -2.37
C SER A 91 -0.88 9.00 -2.06
N ALA A 92 -0.56 7.70 -2.19
CA ALA A 92 0.80 7.22 -2.03
C ALA A 92 1.75 7.80 -3.11
N VAL A 93 1.29 7.90 -4.35
CA VAL A 93 2.05 8.54 -5.44
C VAL A 93 2.28 10.03 -5.16
N ALA A 94 1.27 10.73 -4.63
CA ALA A 94 1.41 12.13 -4.22
C ALA A 94 2.47 12.28 -3.11
N ILE A 95 2.46 11.42 -2.09
CA ILE A 95 3.48 11.39 -1.03
C ILE A 95 4.89 11.20 -1.61
N LEU A 96 5.05 10.31 -2.61
CA LEU A 96 6.36 10.02 -3.21
C LEU A 96 6.87 11.18 -4.09
N THR A 97 5.97 11.84 -4.82
CA THR A 97 6.35 12.72 -5.94
C THR A 97 6.24 14.21 -5.63
N ALA A 98 5.44 14.59 -4.64
CA ALA A 98 5.22 15.98 -4.25
C ALA A 98 6.00 16.34 -2.98
N ASN A 99 6.36 17.62 -2.87
CA ASN A 99 6.90 18.18 -1.63
C ASN A 99 5.74 18.68 -0.77
N LEU A 100 5.17 17.78 0.05
CA LEU A 100 4.00 18.06 0.89
C LEU A 100 4.39 18.80 2.17
N SER A 101 3.51 19.69 2.63
CA SER A 101 3.53 20.15 4.02
C SER A 101 3.14 19.01 4.98
N VAL A 102 3.40 19.20 6.28
CA VAL A 102 3.03 18.21 7.31
C VAL A 102 1.53 17.90 7.26
N ASP A 103 0.68 18.93 7.20
CA ASP A 103 -0.78 18.77 7.19
C ASP A 103 -1.25 18.02 5.93
N GLU A 104 -0.64 18.26 4.78
CA GLU A 104 -0.93 17.54 3.53
C GLU A 104 -0.46 16.09 3.63
N LEU A 105 0.76 15.84 4.12
CA LEU A 105 1.28 14.48 4.34
C LEU A 105 0.39 13.68 5.29
N GLU A 106 -0.07 14.29 6.38
CA GLU A 106 -1.00 13.65 7.32
C GLU A 106 -2.33 13.26 6.66
N ASN A 107 -2.81 14.06 5.72
CA ASN A 107 -4.04 13.75 4.99
C ASN A 107 -3.83 12.61 3.99
N GLU A 108 -2.77 12.66 3.19
CA GLU A 108 -2.46 11.57 2.26
C GLU A 108 -2.13 10.26 2.99
N ALA A 109 -1.46 10.34 4.14
CA ALA A 109 -1.16 9.18 4.99
C ALA A 109 -2.44 8.49 5.50
N LYS A 110 -3.53 9.23 5.75
CA LYS A 110 -4.82 8.62 6.12
C LYS A 110 -5.37 7.76 4.99
N GLU A 111 -5.21 8.18 3.74
CA GLU A 111 -5.64 7.41 2.58
C GLU A 111 -4.76 6.17 2.37
N VAL A 112 -3.44 6.29 2.54
CA VAL A 112 -2.51 5.14 2.55
C VAL A 112 -2.92 4.10 3.59
N ARG A 113 -3.31 4.50 4.81
CA ARG A 113 -3.79 3.56 5.83
C ARG A 113 -5.07 2.83 5.40
N LYS A 114 -5.95 3.48 4.64
CA LYS A 114 -7.15 2.81 4.12
C LYS A 114 -6.77 1.76 3.06
N LEU A 115 -5.76 2.03 2.24
CA LEU A 115 -5.20 1.03 1.33
C LEU A 115 -4.65 -0.19 2.08
N VAL A 116 -3.80 0.04 3.09
CA VAL A 116 -3.25 -1.04 3.94
C VAL A 116 -4.36 -1.85 4.59
N ARG A 117 -5.39 -1.17 5.12
CA ARG A 117 -6.55 -1.84 5.70
C ARG A 117 -7.30 -2.72 4.70
N ILE A 118 -7.48 -2.28 3.45
CA ILE A 118 -8.09 -3.12 2.41
C ILE A 118 -7.24 -4.38 2.18
N ALA A 119 -5.91 -4.23 2.14
CA ALA A 119 -5.01 -5.36 1.97
C ALA A 119 -5.13 -6.36 3.14
N ASP A 120 -5.13 -5.86 4.38
CA ASP A 120 -5.33 -6.68 5.57
C ASP A 120 -6.68 -7.41 5.57
N GLU A 121 -7.77 -6.73 5.20
CA GLU A 121 -9.10 -7.33 5.16
C GLU A 121 -9.15 -8.49 4.15
N ILE A 122 -8.48 -8.35 3.00
CA ILE A 122 -8.40 -9.40 1.98
C ILE A 122 -7.56 -10.58 2.47
N VAL A 123 -6.40 -10.31 3.09
CA VAL A 123 -5.51 -11.34 3.65
C VAL A 123 -6.21 -12.13 4.76
N ASN A 124 -6.88 -11.44 5.69
CA ASN A 124 -7.54 -12.06 6.84
C ASN A 124 -8.89 -12.70 6.50
N SER A 125 -9.53 -12.33 5.39
CA SER A 125 -10.79 -12.96 4.94
C SER A 125 -10.59 -14.30 4.22
N GLY A 126 -9.34 -14.70 3.97
CA GLY A 126 -9.03 -15.99 3.34
C GLY A 126 -9.43 -16.07 1.88
N MET A 127 -9.54 -14.94 1.18
CA MET A 127 -9.72 -14.89 -0.28
C MET A 127 -8.43 -15.24 -1.06
N ALA A 128 -7.60 -16.12 -0.49
CA ALA A 128 -6.43 -16.72 -1.12
C ALA A 128 -6.81 -18.02 -1.84
#